data_AF-A0A6J8BGG1-F1
#
_entry.id   AF-A0A6J8BGG1-F1
#
_cell.length_a   1.000
_cell.length_b   1.000
_cell.length_c   1.000
_cell.angle_alpha   90.00
_cell.angle_beta   90.00
_cell.angle_gamma   90.00
#
_symmetry.space_group_name_H-M   'P 1'
#
loop_
_entity.id
_entity.type
_entity.pdbx_description
1 polymer ?
#
loop_
_entity_poly.entity_id
_entity_poly.type
_entity_poly.pdbx_seq_one_letter_code
_entity_poly.pdbx_strand_id
1 'polypeptide(L)'
;MFVLSVTSKEDIDMFVDQKELDGLCDMFVLSVTSKELDIGGLCDMFVLSVKSKELDIGGLCDRFVLSVTSKKLDIGGLCDMFVLSVTSKELDIGGLCDMFELDLVCVTCYKSKELDIGGLCDMFVLSVTSKELDIGGLCDMFVLSITSKELDIGGLCDMFVLSVKSKELDIGGLCDMFVLSVTSKELDIGGLCDMFVLSVKSKELDIGGLCDMFVLSVYIKGVRYWWFV
;
A
#
# COMPACT_ATOMS: atom_id res chain seq x y z
N MET A 1 -18.15 -25.51 11.89
CA MET A 1 -18.05 -26.07 10.52
C MET A 1 -19.34 -25.73 9.77
N PHE A 2 -19.47 -24.50 9.30
CA PHE A 2 -20.46 -24.19 8.27
C PHE A 2 -19.78 -24.48 6.94
N VAL A 3 -19.94 -25.72 6.45
CA VAL A 3 -19.63 -26.03 5.06
C VAL A 3 -20.75 -25.39 4.25
N LEU A 4 -20.48 -24.28 3.58
CA LEU A 4 -21.22 -23.95 2.37
C LEU A 4 -20.80 -24.98 1.32
N SER A 5 -21.45 -26.14 1.39
CA SER A 5 -21.32 -27.23 0.43
C SER A 5 -21.93 -26.74 -0.88
N VAL A 6 -21.09 -26.31 -1.81
CA VAL A 6 -21.49 -25.99 -3.19
C VAL A 6 -21.98 -27.28 -3.86
N THR A 7 -23.30 -27.44 -3.99
CA THR A 7 -23.93 -28.61 -4.62
C THR A 7 -24.63 -28.32 -5.95
N SER A 8 -24.58 -27.10 -6.50
CA SER A 8 -25.04 -26.87 -7.86
C SER A 8 -24.29 -25.74 -8.56
N LYS A 9 -24.34 -25.80 -9.89
CA LYS A 9 -23.68 -24.95 -10.88
C LYS A 9 -24.11 -23.46 -10.82
N GLU A 10 -24.94 -23.08 -9.85
CA GLU A 10 -25.56 -21.76 -9.71
C GLU A 10 -24.82 -20.82 -8.73
N ASP A 11 -23.87 -21.32 -7.94
CA ASP A 11 -23.11 -20.53 -6.93
C ASP A 11 -21.82 -19.88 -7.47
N ILE A 12 -21.61 -19.85 -8.80
CA ILE A 12 -20.35 -19.41 -9.42
C ILE A 12 -20.25 -17.87 -9.51
N ASP A 13 -21.37 -17.15 -9.48
CA ASP A 13 -21.43 -15.69 -9.47
C ASP A 13 -22.50 -15.23 -8.45
N MET A 14 -22.07 -14.70 -7.29
CA MET A 14 -22.99 -14.13 -6.31
C MET A 14 -23.18 -12.62 -6.58
N PHE A 15 -24.39 -12.23 -6.98
CA PHE A 15 -24.82 -10.82 -7.14
C PHE A 15 -25.83 -10.45 -6.05
N VAL A 16 -25.45 -9.59 -5.09
CA VAL A 16 -26.33 -9.09 -4.02
C VAL A 16 -25.95 -7.63 -3.68
N ASP A 17 -26.95 -6.81 -3.32
CA ASP A 17 -26.77 -5.37 -3.06
C ASP A 17 -25.95 -5.05 -1.79
N GLN A 18 -26.05 -5.85 -0.73
CA GLN A 18 -25.21 -5.77 0.48
C GLN A 18 -24.88 -7.18 0.96
N LYS A 19 -23.63 -7.42 1.36
CA LYS A 19 -23.16 -8.71 1.88
C LYS A 19 -22.16 -8.48 3.02
N GLU A 20 -22.41 -9.10 4.16
CA GLU A 20 -21.45 -9.24 5.27
C GLU A 20 -20.94 -10.69 5.25
N LEU A 21 -19.62 -10.84 5.26
CA LEU A 21 -18.93 -12.13 5.36
C LEU A 21 -18.20 -12.19 6.71
N ASP A 22 -18.96 -12.47 7.77
CA ASP A 22 -18.45 -12.55 9.14
C ASP A 22 -18.61 -13.96 9.73
N GLY A 23 -17.69 -14.36 10.61
CA GLY A 23 -17.79 -15.62 11.36
C GLY A 23 -16.47 -16.32 11.62
N LEU A 24 -16.52 -17.65 11.71
CA LEU A 24 -15.38 -18.56 11.90
C LEU A 24 -15.43 -19.57 10.75
N CYS A 25 -14.83 -19.21 9.61
CA CYS A 25 -15.13 -19.82 8.32
C CYS A 25 -13.91 -19.87 7.40
N ASP A 26 -13.73 -20.99 6.70
CA ASP A 26 -12.82 -21.10 5.55
C ASP A 26 -13.66 -21.00 4.27
N MET A 27 -13.31 -20.09 3.36
CA MET A 27 -14.10 -19.85 2.15
C MET A 27 -13.26 -19.85 0.88
N PHE A 28 -13.77 -20.51 -0.17
CA PHE A 28 -13.25 -20.39 -1.52
C PHE A 28 -14.33 -19.77 -2.42
N VAL A 29 -14.03 -18.63 -3.03
CA VAL A 29 -14.97 -17.90 -3.91
C VAL A 29 -14.34 -17.61 -5.26
N LEU A 30 -15.07 -17.92 -6.33
CA LEU A 30 -14.64 -17.58 -7.69
C LEU A 30 -14.82 -16.09 -7.97
N SER A 31 -16.02 -15.54 -7.75
CA SER A 31 -16.27 -14.12 -7.97
C SER A 31 -17.28 -13.56 -6.97
N VAL A 32 -17.08 -12.30 -6.57
CA VAL A 32 -18.07 -11.53 -5.81
C VAL A 32 -18.33 -10.22 -6.52
N THR A 33 -19.60 -9.92 -6.80
CA THR A 33 -20.00 -8.58 -7.24
C THR A 33 -21.07 -8.03 -6.33
N SER A 34 -20.80 -6.88 -5.70
CA SER A 34 -21.75 -6.19 -4.82
C SER A 34 -21.65 -4.68 -4.95
N LYS A 35 -22.58 -3.96 -4.29
CA LYS A 35 -22.48 -2.51 -4.12
C LYS A 35 -21.56 -2.19 -2.95
N GLU A 36 -21.80 -2.85 -1.83
CA GLU A 36 -21.02 -2.81 -0.58
C GLU A 36 -20.70 -4.25 -0.17
N LEU A 37 -19.48 -4.48 0.29
CA LEU A 37 -19.02 -5.78 0.80
C LEU A 37 -18.15 -5.53 2.03
N ASP A 38 -18.52 -6.15 3.14
CA ASP A 38 -17.70 -6.19 4.34
C ASP A 38 -17.23 -7.64 4.55
N ILE A 39 -15.93 -7.77 4.80
CA ILE A 39 -15.25 -9.04 5.01
C ILE A 39 -14.52 -8.95 6.35
N GLY A 40 -15.11 -9.56 7.38
CA GLY A 40 -14.61 -9.56 8.75
C GLY A 40 -14.51 -10.96 9.37
N GLY A 41 -14.29 -10.98 10.69
CA GLY A 41 -14.30 -12.19 11.50
C GLY A 41 -12.96 -12.91 11.66
N LEU A 42 -13.01 -14.20 11.99
CA LEU A 42 -11.89 -15.13 12.17
C LEU A 42 -11.92 -16.15 11.01
N CYS A 43 -11.61 -15.69 9.81
CA CYS A 43 -11.88 -16.41 8.56
C CYS A 43 -10.69 -16.48 7.61
N ASP A 44 -10.36 -17.67 7.12
CA ASP A 44 -9.41 -17.81 6.01
C ASP A 44 -10.15 -17.79 4.68
N MET A 45 -9.66 -17.01 3.72
CA MET A 45 -10.35 -16.88 2.44
C MET A 45 -9.43 -16.96 1.23
N PHE A 46 -9.93 -17.63 0.20
CA PHE A 46 -9.37 -17.61 -1.13
C PHE A 46 -10.41 -17.06 -2.12
N VAL A 47 -10.13 -15.92 -2.75
CA VAL A 47 -11.04 -15.26 -3.70
C VAL A 47 -10.33 -14.96 -5.02
N LEU A 48 -10.88 -15.40 -6.17
CA LEU A 48 -10.26 -15.04 -7.45
C LEU A 48 -10.56 -13.59 -7.86
N SER A 49 -11.77 -13.08 -7.62
CA SER A 49 -12.14 -11.73 -8.07
C SER A 49 -13.21 -11.09 -7.20
N VAL A 50 -12.94 -9.86 -6.74
CA VAL A 50 -13.92 -9.04 -6.01
C VAL A 50 -14.15 -7.76 -6.79
N LYS A 51 -15.43 -7.44 -7.03
CA LYS A 51 -15.87 -6.17 -7.61
C LYS A 51 -16.93 -5.53 -6.72
N SER A 52 -16.56 -4.44 -6.06
CA SER A 52 -17.48 -3.66 -5.24
C SER A 52 -17.46 -2.18 -5.61
N LYS A 53 -18.41 -1.37 -5.11
CA LYS A 53 -18.15 0.07 -5.02
C LYS A 53 -17.36 0.38 -3.77
N GLU A 54 -17.74 -0.23 -2.65
CA GLU A 54 -17.15 -0.05 -1.32
C GLU A 54 -16.83 -1.43 -0.75
N LEU A 55 -15.57 -1.63 -0.36
CA LEU A 55 -15.08 -2.90 0.14
C LEU A 55 -14.30 -2.63 1.42
N ASP A 56 -14.75 -3.20 2.53
CA ASP A 56 -14.01 -3.22 3.80
C ASP A 56 -13.50 -4.65 4.03
N ILE A 57 -12.23 -4.74 4.42
CA ILE A 57 -11.50 -5.98 4.62
C ILE A 57 -10.83 -5.85 6.00
N GLY A 58 -11.49 -6.36 7.04
CA GLY A 58 -11.05 -6.31 8.44
C GLY A 58 -11.00 -7.69 9.11
N GLY A 59 -10.62 -7.83 10.38
CA GLY A 59 -10.74 -9.11 11.11
C GLY A 59 -9.42 -9.74 11.58
N LEU A 60 -9.41 -11.05 11.83
CA LEU A 60 -8.29 -11.87 12.30
C LEU A 60 -8.11 -13.05 11.34
N CYS A 61 -7.42 -12.86 10.23
CA CYS A 61 -7.62 -13.69 9.03
C CYS A 61 -6.39 -13.81 8.11
N ASP A 62 -6.21 -14.98 7.49
CA ASP A 62 -5.32 -15.16 6.34
C ASP A 62 -6.14 -15.08 5.04
N ARG A 63 -5.70 -14.27 4.08
CA ARG A 63 -6.46 -14.01 2.85
C ARG A 63 -5.61 -14.08 1.61
N PHE A 64 -6.13 -14.75 0.59
CA PHE A 64 -5.55 -14.81 -0.73
C PHE A 64 -6.56 -14.29 -1.76
N VAL A 65 -6.27 -13.15 -2.39
CA VAL A 65 -7.15 -12.51 -3.36
C VAL A 65 -6.42 -12.23 -4.68
N LEU A 66 -6.85 -12.82 -5.80
CA LEU A 66 -6.16 -12.57 -7.07
C LEU A 66 -6.47 -11.18 -7.65
N SER A 67 -7.67 -10.63 -7.46
CA SER A 67 -8.00 -9.33 -8.04
C SER A 67 -9.11 -8.62 -7.27
N VAL A 68 -8.86 -7.37 -6.89
CA VAL A 68 -9.84 -6.47 -6.28
C VAL A 68 -10.05 -5.26 -7.17
N THR A 69 -11.31 -4.96 -7.48
CA THR A 69 -11.72 -3.71 -8.12
C THR A 69 -12.78 -3.03 -7.28
N SER A 70 -12.46 -1.85 -6.74
CA SER A 70 -13.40 -1.05 -5.95
C SER A 70 -13.38 0.42 -6.36
N LYS A 71 -14.30 1.24 -5.81
CA LYS A 71 -14.07 2.69 -5.77
C LYS A 71 -13.34 3.06 -4.48
N LYS A 72 -13.79 2.54 -3.36
CA LYS A 72 -13.16 2.65 -2.03
C LYS A 72 -12.82 1.25 -1.55
N LEU A 73 -11.59 1.06 -1.09
CA LEU A 73 -11.14 -0.17 -0.46
C LEU A 73 -10.45 0.21 0.84
N ASP A 74 -10.96 -0.30 1.95
CA ASP A 74 -10.37 -0.12 3.25
C ASP A 74 -9.88 -1.49 3.72
N ILE A 75 -8.62 -1.57 4.11
CA ILE A 75 -7.96 -2.78 4.61
C ILE A 75 -7.51 -2.50 6.04
N GLY A 76 -7.95 -3.33 6.97
CA GLY A 76 -7.71 -3.18 8.40
C GLY A 76 -7.65 -4.51 9.15
N GLY A 77 -7.50 -4.43 10.47
CA GLY A 77 -7.57 -5.60 11.35
C GLY A 77 -6.21 -6.20 11.70
N LEU A 78 -6.21 -7.48 12.07
CA LEU A 78 -5.06 -8.33 12.35
C LEU A 78 -4.99 -9.39 11.25
N CYS A 79 -4.55 -9.00 10.06
CA CYS A 79 -4.74 -9.81 8.85
C CYS A 79 -3.45 -10.06 8.10
N ASP A 80 -3.27 -11.28 7.61
CA ASP A 80 -2.25 -11.61 6.63
C ASP A 80 -2.90 -11.61 5.23
N MET A 81 -2.41 -10.77 4.33
CA MET A 81 -3.01 -10.64 2.99
C MET A 81 -2.01 -10.91 1.88
N PHE A 82 -2.41 -11.81 0.98
CA PHE A 82 -1.79 -12.01 -0.31
C PHE A 82 -2.73 -11.51 -1.40
N VAL A 83 -2.33 -10.47 -2.10
CA VAL A 83 -3.12 -9.91 -3.21
C VAL A 83 -2.29 -9.88 -4.48
N LEU A 84 -2.86 -10.20 -5.65
CA LEU A 84 -2.14 -10.06 -6.93
C LEU A 84 -2.46 -8.78 -7.70
N SER A 85 -3.56 -8.09 -7.41
CA SER A 85 -3.87 -6.82 -8.04
C SER A 85 -5.00 -6.09 -7.32
N VAL A 86 -4.78 -4.82 -7.02
CA VAL A 86 -5.79 -3.91 -6.48
C VAL A 86 -5.96 -2.72 -7.41
N THR A 87 -7.20 -2.45 -7.81
CA THR A 87 -7.58 -1.22 -8.49
C THR A 87 -8.72 -0.55 -7.72
N SER A 88 -8.42 0.55 -7.05
CA SER A 88 -9.40 1.39 -6.35
C SER A 88 -9.29 2.84 -6.82
N LYS A 89 -10.22 3.72 -6.43
CA LYS A 89 -9.97 5.17 -6.51
C LYS A 89 -9.34 5.68 -5.22
N GLU A 90 -9.76 5.12 -4.10
CA GLU A 90 -9.30 5.42 -2.75
C GLU A 90 -8.95 4.06 -2.14
N LEU A 91 -7.75 3.95 -1.60
CA LEU A 91 -7.30 2.78 -0.84
C LEU A 91 -6.73 3.26 0.48
N ASP A 92 -7.26 2.75 1.58
CA ASP A 92 -6.73 2.92 2.93
C ASP A 92 -6.25 1.55 3.42
N ILE A 93 -5.02 1.49 3.90
CA ILE A 93 -4.42 0.33 4.53
C ILE A 93 -4.00 0.73 5.94
N GLY A 94 -4.59 0.09 6.93
CA GLY A 94 -4.29 0.30 8.35
C GLY A 94 -4.37 -0.99 9.15
N GLY A 95 -4.26 -0.89 10.48
CA GLY A 95 -4.38 -2.04 11.39
C GLY A 95 -3.04 -2.64 11.81
N LEU A 96 -3.05 -3.90 12.24
CA LEU A 96 -1.89 -4.75 12.53
C LEU A 96 -1.81 -5.79 11.39
N CYS A 97 -1.40 -5.36 10.20
CA CYS A 97 -1.58 -6.15 8.98
C CYS A 97 -0.24 -6.53 8.34
N ASP A 98 -0.04 -7.82 8.08
CA ASP A 98 1.11 -8.29 7.31
C ASP A 98 0.65 -8.55 5.86
N MET A 99 1.09 -7.74 4.92
CA MET A 99 0.76 -7.92 3.50
C MET A 99 1.97 -8.40 2.71
N PHE A 100 1.87 -9.64 2.25
CA PHE A 100 2.90 -10.30 1.48
C PHE A 100 2.43 -10.53 0.05
N GLU A 101 3.02 -9.83 -0.92
CA GLU A 101 2.64 -9.91 -2.34
C GLU A 101 3.80 -10.48 -3.17
N LEU A 102 3.70 -11.74 -3.66
CA LEU A 102 4.78 -12.38 -4.46
C LEU A 102 4.37 -12.72 -5.90
N ASP A 103 5.35 -12.55 -6.79
CA ASP A 103 5.34 -12.58 -8.26
C ASP A 103 4.67 -13.79 -8.96
N LEU A 104 3.85 -13.48 -9.99
CA LEU A 104 3.68 -14.29 -11.20
C LEU A 104 3.06 -13.45 -12.34
N VAL A 105 3.90 -12.71 -13.07
CA VAL A 105 3.55 -12.01 -14.34
C VAL A 105 2.20 -11.25 -14.25
N CYS A 106 2.08 -10.34 -13.30
CA CYS A 106 1.10 -9.24 -13.30
C CYS A 106 1.65 -8.19 -12.33
N VAL A 107 2.06 -6.99 -12.76
CA VAL A 107 1.18 -5.81 -12.79
C VAL A 107 0.36 -5.64 -11.49
N THR A 108 0.99 -5.75 -10.32
CA THR A 108 0.44 -5.12 -9.12
C THR A 108 0.67 -3.63 -9.28
N CYS A 109 -0.37 -2.91 -9.74
CA CYS A 109 -0.38 -1.46 -9.75
C CYS A 109 -1.54 -1.04 -8.87
N TYR A 110 -1.28 -0.65 -7.61
CA TYR A 110 -2.24 0.19 -6.92
C TYR A 110 -2.46 1.41 -7.80
N LYS A 111 -3.63 1.50 -8.44
CA LYS A 111 -4.01 2.62 -9.30
C LYS A 111 -5.09 3.43 -8.63
N SER A 112 -4.75 3.99 -7.48
CA SER A 112 -5.64 4.89 -6.78
C SER A 112 -5.43 6.34 -7.25
N LYS A 113 -6.41 7.18 -6.96
CA LYS A 113 -6.14 8.61 -6.85
C LYS A 113 -5.39 8.85 -5.54
N GLU A 114 -5.91 8.32 -4.45
CA GLU A 114 -5.40 8.51 -3.09
C GLU A 114 -5.12 7.13 -2.49
N LEU A 115 -3.92 6.95 -1.95
CA LEU A 115 -3.51 5.76 -1.21
C LEU A 115 -2.93 6.22 0.12
N ASP A 116 -3.53 5.78 1.23
CA ASP A 116 -3.02 5.96 2.58
C ASP A 116 -2.57 4.61 3.12
N ILE A 117 -1.38 4.57 3.68
CA ILE A 117 -0.78 3.42 4.35
C ILE A 117 -0.41 3.88 5.75
N GLY A 118 -1.05 3.31 6.77
CA GLY A 118 -0.82 3.58 8.18
C GLY A 118 -0.91 2.32 9.03
N GLY A 119 -0.91 2.47 10.35
CA GLY A 119 -1.02 1.36 11.29
C GLY A 119 0.32 0.71 11.65
N LEU A 120 0.28 -0.54 12.09
CA LEU A 120 1.42 -1.43 12.34
C LEU A 120 1.45 -2.46 11.20
N CYS A 121 2.20 -2.18 10.14
CA CYS A 121 2.06 -2.94 8.90
C CYS A 121 3.40 -3.33 8.28
N ASP A 122 3.50 -4.60 7.88
CA ASP A 122 4.64 -5.11 7.11
C ASP A 122 4.19 -5.34 5.67
N MET A 123 4.86 -4.72 4.70
CA MET A 123 4.44 -4.79 3.29
C MET A 123 5.57 -5.12 2.33
N PHE A 124 5.31 -6.06 1.43
CA PHE A 124 6.13 -6.25 0.23
C PHE A 124 5.28 -5.94 -0.99
N VAL A 125 5.72 -5.02 -1.86
CA VAL A 125 4.95 -4.55 -3.03
C VAL A 125 5.83 -4.41 -4.27
N LEU A 126 5.36 -4.84 -5.44
CA LEU A 126 6.14 -4.66 -6.68
C LEU A 126 6.00 -3.23 -7.25
N SER A 127 4.77 -2.73 -7.42
CA SER A 127 4.59 -1.35 -7.87
C SER A 127 3.38 -0.62 -7.29
N VAL A 128 3.61 0.63 -6.89
CA VAL A 128 2.57 1.55 -6.44
C VAL A 128 2.42 2.67 -7.47
N THR A 129 1.20 2.98 -7.88
CA THR A 129 0.92 4.07 -8.84
C THR A 129 -0.30 4.90 -8.45
N SER A 130 -0.12 5.93 -7.63
CA SER A 130 -1.21 6.81 -7.23
C SER A 130 -1.10 8.22 -7.82
N LYS A 131 -2.10 9.07 -7.56
CA LYS A 131 -1.92 10.52 -7.72
C LYS A 131 -1.26 11.09 -6.46
N GLU A 132 -1.82 10.75 -5.31
CA GLU A 132 -1.40 11.10 -3.95
C GLU A 132 -1.14 9.79 -3.20
N LEU A 133 -0.01 9.70 -2.51
CA LEU A 133 0.41 8.54 -1.72
C LEU A 133 0.94 9.03 -0.39
N ASP A 134 0.26 8.66 0.68
CA ASP A 134 0.66 8.96 2.05
C ASP A 134 1.08 7.65 2.71
N ILE A 135 2.26 7.65 3.31
CA ILE A 135 2.82 6.51 4.03
C ILE A 135 3.20 6.99 5.42
N GLY A 136 2.57 6.43 6.43
CA GLY A 136 2.74 6.77 7.83
C GLY A 136 2.55 5.56 8.73
N GLY A 137 2.44 5.79 10.04
CA GLY A 137 2.27 4.71 11.01
C GLY A 137 3.59 4.13 11.53
N LEU A 138 3.56 2.86 11.93
CA LEU A 138 4.66 2.01 12.37
C LEU A 138 4.82 0.92 11.29
N CYS A 139 5.50 1.21 10.19
CA CYS A 139 5.41 0.37 9.00
C CYS A 139 6.78 -0.04 8.46
N ASP A 140 6.93 -1.33 8.11
CA ASP A 140 8.10 -1.86 7.43
C ASP A 140 7.73 -2.19 5.98
N MET A 141 8.39 -1.57 5.01
CA MET A 141 8.04 -1.76 3.60
C MET A 141 9.22 -2.11 2.70
N PHE A 142 8.99 -3.06 1.81
CA PHE A 142 9.84 -3.35 0.66
C PHE A 142 9.07 -3.07 -0.64
N VAL A 143 9.53 -2.11 -1.44
CA VAL A 143 8.85 -1.71 -2.68
C VAL A 143 9.80 -1.66 -3.88
N LEU A 144 9.48 -2.32 -5.00
CA LEU A 144 10.36 -2.19 -6.18
C LEU A 144 10.20 -0.82 -6.86
N SER A 145 8.96 -0.33 -7.02
CA SER A 145 8.75 0.96 -7.68
C SER A 145 7.55 1.73 -7.15
N ILE A 146 7.75 3.01 -6.90
CA ILE A 146 6.69 3.96 -6.54
C ILE A 146 6.63 5.03 -7.63
N THR A 147 5.42 5.26 -8.14
CA THR A 147 5.13 6.38 -9.05
C THR A 147 3.93 7.16 -8.54
N SER A 148 4.13 8.42 -8.16
CA SER A 148 3.02 9.30 -7.77
C SER A 148 3.19 10.71 -8.35
N LYS A 149 2.21 11.59 -8.13
CA LYS A 149 2.44 13.03 -8.30
C LYS A 149 2.92 13.65 -7.01
N GLU A 150 2.28 13.30 -5.91
CA GLU A 150 2.57 13.72 -4.55
C GLU A 150 2.83 12.43 -3.75
N LEU A 151 3.91 12.41 -2.98
CA LEU A 151 4.29 11.29 -2.12
C LEU A 151 4.79 11.85 -0.80
N ASP A 152 4.07 11.56 0.27
CA ASP A 152 4.42 11.95 1.62
C ASP A 152 4.77 10.68 2.41
N ILE A 153 5.98 10.65 2.97
CA ILE A 153 6.47 9.57 3.82
C ILE A 153 6.74 10.17 5.20
N GLY A 154 6.09 9.63 6.23
CA GLY A 154 6.19 10.07 7.61
C GLY A 154 5.99 8.93 8.58
N GLY A 155 5.82 9.24 9.87
CA GLY A 155 5.59 8.21 10.89
C GLY A 155 6.89 7.62 11.46
N LEU A 156 6.82 6.35 11.86
CA LEU A 156 7.89 5.48 12.34
C LEU A 156 8.06 4.36 11.30
N CYS A 157 8.76 4.64 10.22
CA CYS A 157 8.72 3.78 9.03
C CYS A 157 10.12 3.34 8.58
N ASP A 158 10.27 2.04 8.30
CA ASP A 158 11.47 1.47 7.71
C ASP A 158 11.18 1.06 6.27
N MET A 159 11.89 1.66 5.31
CA MET A 159 11.59 1.48 3.89
C MET A 159 12.80 1.07 3.06
N PHE A 160 12.63 0.02 2.27
CA PHE A 160 13.54 -0.34 1.18
C PHE A 160 12.85 -0.16 -0.17
N VAL A 161 13.34 0.78 -0.99
CA VAL A 161 12.72 1.08 -2.29
C VAL A 161 13.74 1.07 -3.44
N LEU A 162 13.49 0.33 -4.53
CA LEU A 162 14.42 0.39 -5.67
C LEU A 162 14.28 1.69 -6.46
N SER A 163 13.05 2.18 -6.68
CA SER A 163 12.85 3.39 -7.46
C SER A 163 11.64 4.21 -7.01
N VAL A 164 11.85 5.51 -6.82
CA VAL A 164 10.80 6.48 -6.54
C VAL A 164 10.75 7.50 -7.66
N LYS A 165 9.55 7.72 -8.19
CA LYS A 165 9.27 8.77 -9.17
C LYS A 165 8.07 9.58 -8.74
N SER A 166 8.31 10.81 -8.30
CA SER A 166 7.25 11.74 -7.93
C SER A 166 7.38 13.08 -8.68
N LYS A 167 6.41 13.98 -8.56
CA LYS A 167 6.66 15.40 -8.80
C LYS A 167 7.13 16.06 -7.51
N GLU A 168 6.40 15.83 -6.43
CA GLU A 168 6.64 16.33 -5.08
C GLU A 168 6.83 15.12 -4.16
N LEU A 169 7.94 15.09 -3.43
CA LEU A 169 8.30 14.01 -2.52
C LEU A 169 8.72 14.62 -1.19
N ASP A 170 7.92 14.39 -0.17
CA ASP A 170 8.16 14.88 1.17
C ASP A 170 8.45 13.68 2.08
N ILE A 171 9.59 13.73 2.77
CA ILE A 171 10.03 12.69 3.70
C ILE A 171 10.24 13.35 5.06
N GLY A 172 9.49 12.90 6.06
CA GLY A 172 9.48 13.39 7.42
C GLY A 172 9.37 12.27 8.44
N GLY A 173 9.16 12.61 9.71
CA GLY A 173 8.94 11.62 10.77
C GLY A 173 10.22 11.04 11.36
N LEU A 174 10.12 9.82 11.89
CA LEU A 174 11.19 8.96 12.40
C LEU A 174 11.36 7.81 11.39
N CYS A 175 12.01 8.08 10.27
CA CYS A 175 12.02 7.16 9.14
C CYS A 175 13.42 6.73 8.74
N ASP A 176 13.63 5.42 8.56
CA ASP A 176 14.85 4.85 8.02
C ASP A 176 14.62 4.37 6.59
N MET A 177 15.32 4.94 5.62
CA MET A 177 15.11 4.59 4.21
C MET A 177 16.37 4.20 3.47
N PHE A 178 16.28 3.09 2.72
CA PHE A 178 17.24 2.70 1.71
C PHE A 178 16.60 2.81 0.32
N VAL A 179 17.10 3.71 -0.52
CA VAL A 179 16.54 3.95 -1.86
C VAL A 179 17.62 3.88 -2.94
N LEU A 180 17.43 3.08 -4.00
CA LEU A 180 18.44 3.07 -5.09
C LEU A 180 18.34 4.33 -5.98
N SER A 181 17.13 4.78 -6.30
CA SER A 181 16.96 5.92 -7.20
C SER A 181 15.73 6.74 -6.86
N VAL A 182 15.94 8.05 -6.66
CA VAL A 182 14.87 9.04 -6.50
C VAL A 182 14.88 9.97 -7.70
N THR A 183 13.71 10.14 -8.32
CA THR A 183 13.49 11.19 -9.32
C THR A 183 12.26 12.01 -8.93
N SER A 184 12.47 13.28 -8.62
CA SER A 184 11.38 14.22 -8.36
C SER A 184 11.62 15.58 -9.03
N LYS A 185 10.64 16.49 -8.94
CA LYS A 185 10.88 17.91 -9.24
C LYS A 185 11.27 18.63 -7.97
N GLU A 186 10.52 18.39 -6.91
CA GLU A 186 10.72 18.92 -5.56
C GLU A 186 10.92 17.71 -4.63
N LEU A 187 11.89 17.84 -3.74
CA LEU A 187 12.28 16.82 -2.78
C LEU A 187 12.54 17.53 -1.45
N ASP A 188 11.65 17.33 -0.49
CA ASP A 188 11.76 17.94 0.83
C ASP A 188 11.99 16.84 1.86
N ILE A 189 13.03 17.01 2.66
CA ILE A 189 13.48 16.03 3.64
C ILE A 189 13.58 16.73 4.99
N GLY A 190 12.91 16.18 5.99
CA GLY A 190 12.87 16.73 7.35
C GLY A 190 12.64 15.64 8.40
N GLY A 191 12.47 16.05 9.65
CA GLY A 191 12.23 15.12 10.76
C GLY A 191 13.50 14.56 11.39
N LEU A 192 13.43 13.31 11.85
CA LEU A 192 14.46 12.49 12.47
C LEU A 192 14.69 11.28 11.56
N CYS A 193 15.23 11.50 10.36
CA CYS A 193 15.28 10.49 9.31
C CYS A 193 16.71 10.07 8.98
N ASP A 194 16.94 8.77 8.83
CA ASP A 194 18.21 8.23 8.33
C ASP A 194 18.01 7.68 6.92
N MET A 195 18.78 8.21 5.95
CA MET A 195 18.61 7.86 4.55
C MET A 195 19.89 7.45 3.86
N PHE A 196 19.82 6.34 3.14
CA PHE A 196 20.84 5.90 2.21
C PHE A 196 20.27 5.88 0.79
N VAL A 197 20.78 6.76 -0.07
CA VAL A 197 20.31 6.87 -1.46
C VAL A 197 21.45 6.71 -2.46
N LEU A 198 21.32 5.83 -3.47
CA LEU A 198 22.40 5.72 -4.47
C LEU A 198 22.37 6.88 -5.48
N SER A 199 21.19 7.29 -5.94
CA SER A 199 21.05 8.36 -6.92
C SER A 199 19.84 9.23 -6.66
N VAL A 200 20.07 10.54 -6.55
CA VAL A 200 19.00 11.56 -6.48
C VAL A 200 19.03 12.43 -7.72
N LYS A 201 17.87 12.58 -8.35
CA LYS A 201 17.63 13.55 -9.43
C LYS A 201 16.43 14.43 -9.06
N SER A 202 16.69 15.68 -8.71
CA SER A 202 15.64 16.66 -8.43
C SER A 202 15.91 18.00 -9.12
N LYS A 203 14.89 18.86 -9.24
CA LYS A 203 15.13 20.27 -9.58
C LYS A 203 15.43 21.07 -8.32
N GLU A 204 14.67 20.82 -7.27
CA GLU A 204 14.77 21.48 -5.97
C GLU A 204 14.93 20.41 -4.87
N LEU A 205 15.82 20.68 -3.94
CA LEU A 205 16.05 19.86 -2.76
C LEU A 205 16.06 20.79 -1.55
N ASP A 206 15.18 20.52 -0.60
CA ASP A 206 15.22 21.07 0.75
C ASP A 206 15.56 19.95 1.76
N ILE A 207 16.46 20.26 2.68
CA ILE A 207 16.81 19.38 3.79
C ILE A 207 16.80 20.22 5.07
N GLY A 208 15.97 19.78 6.02
CA GLY A 208 15.90 20.30 7.38
C GLY A 208 15.80 19.16 8.41
N GLY A 209 15.54 19.50 9.67
CA GLY A 209 15.44 18.51 10.75
C GLY A 209 16.79 17.92 11.18
N LEU A 210 16.74 16.86 12.00
CA LEU A 210 17.89 16.03 12.35
C LEU A 210 17.92 14.82 11.41
N CYS A 211 18.17 15.07 10.13
CA CYS A 211 18.28 14.00 9.13
C CYS A 211 19.74 13.65 8.89
N ASP A 212 20.07 12.36 8.92
CA ASP A 212 21.31 11.84 8.34
C ASP A 212 21.04 11.36 6.91
N MET A 213 21.85 11.80 5.95
CA MET A 213 21.66 11.45 4.55
C MET A 213 23.00 11.13 3.90
N PHE A 214 23.11 9.88 3.46
CA PHE A 214 24.18 9.41 2.61
C PHE A 214 23.69 9.30 1.17
N VAL A 215 24.28 10.08 0.26
CA VAL A 215 23.96 10.00 -1.18
C VAL A 215 25.21 9.74 -2.03
N LEU A 216 25.15 8.72 -2.90
CA LEU A 216 26.30 8.37 -3.75
C LEU A 216 26.41 9.28 -5.00
N SER A 217 25.28 9.65 -5.60
CA SER A 217 25.23 10.50 -6.79
C SER A 217 24.05 11.47 -6.72
N VAL A 218 24.31 12.75 -6.96
CA VAL A 218 23.32 13.82 -6.87
C VAL A 218 23.32 14.65 -8.15
N TYR A 219 22.15 14.79 -8.78
CA TYR A 219 21.91 15.74 -9.86
C TYR A 219 20.78 16.68 -9.46
N ILE A 220 21.13 17.91 -9.08
CA ILE A 220 20.17 18.92 -8.64
C ILE A 220 20.38 20.22 -9.43
N LYS A 221 19.28 20.84 -9.85
CA LYS A 221 19.31 22.12 -10.59
C LYS A 221 19.22 23.37 -9.70
N GLY A 222 18.90 23.22 -8.41
CA GLY A 222 19.02 24.21 -7.35
C GLY A 222 18.91 23.56 -5.96
N VAL A 223 19.88 23.80 -5.07
CA VAL A 223 19.89 23.26 -3.70
C VAL A 223 19.66 24.40 -2.72
N ARG A 224 18.80 24.20 -1.72
CA ARG A 224 18.64 25.11 -0.57
C ARG A 224 18.85 24.32 0.71
N TYR A 225 19.55 24.90 1.67
CA TYR A 225 19.78 24.31 2.99
C TYR A 225 19.19 25.25 4.03
N TRP A 226 18.39 24.71 4.96
CA TRP A 226 17.91 25.45 6.13
C TRP A 226 18.42 24.77 7.40
N TRP A 227 19.51 25.29 7.95
CA TRP A 227 19.97 24.90 9.27
C TRP A 227 19.27 25.77 10.32
N PHE A 228 18.56 25.17 11.27
CA PHE A 228 18.27 25.81 12.56
C PHE A 228 19.38 25.41 13.54
N VAL A 229 20.07 26.42 14.08
CA VAL A 229 21.07 26.30 15.17
C VAL A 229 20.37 26.05 16.49
#